data_AF-A0AAW8JE87-F1
#
_entry.id   AF-A0AAW8JE87-F1
#
_cell.length_a   1.000
_cell.length_b   1.000
_cell.length_c   1.000
_cell.angle_alpha   90.00
_cell.angle_beta   90.00
_cell.angle_gamma   90.00
#
_symmetry.space_group_name_H-M   'P 1'
#
loop_
_entity.id
_entity.type
_entity.pdbx_description
1 polymer ?
#
loop_
_entity_poly.entity_id
_entity_poly.type
_entity_poly.pdbx_seq_one_letter_code
_entity_poly.pdbx_strand_id
1 'polypeptide(L)'
;MVNTEETTQLVKYIRVTNDRDAKFVEFDFAIHDPSLYVELVLPQAAFQHFCEINHVIEMTEEQQAANDAQENKWRYGEEPTLVSNSRKNLDQDDQI
;
A
#
# COMPACT_ATOMS: atom_id res chain seq x y z
N MET A 1 -25.17 33.36 7.56
CA MET A 1 -24.57 32.26 8.32
C MET A 1 -24.98 30.96 7.65
N VAL A 2 -24.15 30.45 6.75
CA VAL A 2 -24.27 29.07 6.26
C VAL A 2 -22.84 28.55 6.22
N ASN A 3 -22.43 27.84 7.27
CA ASN A 3 -21.26 26.97 7.18
C ASN A 3 -21.74 25.73 6.43
N THR A 4 -21.64 25.77 5.11
CA THR A 4 -21.67 24.56 4.32
C THR A 4 -20.31 23.92 4.54
N GLU A 5 -20.22 23.09 5.58
CA GLU A 5 -19.17 22.08 5.68
C GLU A 5 -19.38 21.18 4.44
N GLU A 6 -18.78 21.55 3.32
CA GLU A 6 -18.73 20.71 2.14
C GLU A 6 -18.09 19.41 2.60
N THR A 7 -18.91 18.38 2.76
CA THR A 7 -18.46 17.06 3.14
C THR A 7 -17.78 16.53 1.90
N THR A 8 -16.51 16.89 1.73
CA THR A 8 -15.65 16.40 0.64
C THR A 8 -15.66 14.88 0.77
N GLN A 9 -16.48 14.21 -0.05
CA GLN A 9 -16.53 12.76 -0.06
C GLN A 9 -15.17 12.26 -0.50
N LEU A 10 -14.42 11.71 0.45
CA LEU A 10 -13.14 11.09 0.16
C LEU A 10 -13.40 9.82 -0.65
N VAL A 11 -12.79 9.75 -1.83
CA VAL A 11 -12.83 8.56 -2.67
C VAL A 11 -12.15 7.42 -1.93
N LYS A 12 -12.77 6.25 -1.89
CA LYS A 12 -12.23 5.07 -1.22
C LYS A 12 -11.93 4.02 -2.27
N TYR A 13 -10.74 3.47 -2.22
CA TYR A 13 -10.27 2.49 -3.18
C TYR A 13 -10.18 1.11 -2.55
N ILE A 14 -10.45 0.07 -3.32
CA ILE A 14 -10.19 -1.32 -2.94
C ILE A 14 -9.35 -2.04 -3.99
N ARG A 15 -8.50 -2.95 -3.54
CA ARG A 15 -7.81 -3.95 -4.37
C ARG A 15 -7.99 -5.30 -3.72
N VAL A 16 -8.62 -6.24 -4.40
CA VAL A 16 -8.75 -7.61 -3.90
C VAL A 16 -7.47 -8.36 -4.25
N THR A 17 -6.78 -8.90 -3.24
CA THR A 17 -5.46 -9.56 -3.38
C THR A 17 -5.57 -11.07 -3.55
N ASN A 18 -6.68 -11.67 -3.09
CA ASN A 18 -6.99 -13.10 -3.21
C ASN A 18 -8.27 -13.34 -4.04
N ASP A 19 -8.79 -14.56 -4.06
CA ASP A 19 -10.04 -14.88 -4.76
C ASP A 19 -11.27 -14.24 -4.08
N ARG A 20 -12.16 -13.64 -4.87
CA ARG A 20 -13.44 -13.06 -4.40
C ARG A 20 -14.45 -14.14 -3.99
N ASP A 21 -14.29 -15.35 -4.49
CA ASP A 21 -15.12 -16.51 -4.14
C ASP A 21 -14.53 -17.35 -3.00
N ALA A 22 -13.39 -16.92 -2.43
CA ALA A 22 -12.85 -17.53 -1.23
C ALA A 22 -13.79 -17.32 -0.02
N LYS A 23 -13.73 -18.26 0.93
CA LYS A 23 -14.46 -18.16 2.21
C LYS A 23 -14.12 -16.86 2.97
N PHE A 24 -12.89 -16.39 2.82
CA PHE A 24 -12.39 -15.12 3.33
C PHE A 24 -11.74 -14.37 2.17
N VAL A 25 -12.20 -13.15 1.94
CA VAL A 25 -11.70 -12.24 0.92
C VAL A 25 -10.65 -11.34 1.58
N GLU A 26 -9.44 -11.39 1.03
CA GLU A 26 -8.32 -10.54 1.40
C GLU A 26 -8.27 -9.37 0.41
N PHE A 27 -8.21 -8.15 0.94
CA PHE A 27 -8.24 -6.95 0.12
C PHE A 27 -7.57 -5.77 0.83
N ASP A 28 -6.98 -4.90 0.04
CA ASP A 28 -6.45 -3.62 0.47
C ASP A 28 -7.52 -2.54 0.36
N PHE A 29 -7.61 -1.70 1.38
CA PHE A 29 -8.54 -0.57 1.42
C PHE A 29 -7.78 0.74 1.64
N ALA A 30 -8.00 1.70 0.74
CA ALA A 30 -7.35 3.01 0.77
C ALA A 30 -8.38 4.13 0.78
N ILE A 31 -8.04 5.27 1.40
CA ILE A 31 -8.90 6.46 1.45
C ILE A 31 -8.13 7.63 0.88
N HIS A 32 -8.71 8.31 -0.11
CA HIS A 32 -8.19 9.46 -0.83
C HIS A 32 -6.94 9.16 -1.68
N ASP A 33 -5.93 8.54 -1.08
CA ASP A 33 -4.67 8.15 -1.72
C ASP A 33 -4.63 6.61 -1.85
N PRO A 34 -4.58 6.06 -3.08
CA PRO A 34 -4.52 4.61 -3.29
C PRO A 34 -3.22 3.98 -2.77
N SER A 35 -2.14 4.75 -2.58
CA SER A 35 -0.86 4.24 -2.09
C SER A 35 -0.79 4.02 -0.58
N LEU A 36 -1.72 4.63 0.17
CA LEU A 36 -1.85 4.47 1.62
C LEU A 36 -3.07 3.60 1.93
N TYR A 37 -2.82 2.29 2.04
CA TYR A 37 -3.86 1.31 2.25
C TYR A 37 -3.66 0.51 3.54
N VAL A 38 -4.75 -0.08 4.01
CA VAL A 38 -4.78 -1.10 5.06
C VAL A 38 -5.19 -2.43 4.45
N GLU A 39 -4.47 -3.49 4.78
CA GLU A 39 -4.80 -4.86 4.39
C GLU A 39 -5.86 -5.43 5.34
N LEU A 40 -6.96 -5.93 4.79
CA LEU A 40 -8.10 -6.45 5.53
C LEU A 40 -8.52 -7.82 5.01
N VAL A 41 -9.03 -8.65 5.92
CA VAL A 41 -9.56 -9.98 5.59
C VAL A 41 -10.97 -10.11 6.16
N LEU A 42 -11.96 -10.31 5.30
CA LEU A 42 -13.37 -10.41 5.70
C LEU A 42 -14.04 -11.62 5.04
N PRO A 43 -15.05 -12.24 5.69
CA PRO A 43 -15.94 -13.18 5.01
C PRO A 43 -16.64 -12.52 3.81
N GLN A 44 -16.92 -13.29 2.75
CA GLN A 44 -17.51 -12.77 1.51
C GLN A 44 -18.75 -11.88 1.72
N ALA A 45 -19.69 -12.31 2.57
CA ALA A 45 -20.89 -11.53 2.87
C ALA A 45 -20.59 -10.18 3.56
N ALA A 46 -19.59 -10.15 4.43
CA ALA A 46 -19.16 -8.93 5.10
C ALA A 46 -18.39 -8.01 4.15
N PHE A 47 -17.59 -8.56 3.23
CA PHE A 47 -16.92 -7.81 2.18
C PHE A 47 -17.93 -7.11 1.26
N GLN A 48 -18.97 -7.81 0.80
CA GLN A 48 -19.99 -7.20 -0.06
C GLN A 48 -20.72 -6.05 0.65
N HIS A 49 -21.11 -6.25 1.91
CA HIS A 49 -21.73 -5.19 2.72
C HIS A 49 -20.77 -4.01 2.98
N PHE A 50 -19.47 -4.30 3.16
CA PHE A 50 -18.44 -3.27 3.30
C PHE A 50 -18.35 -2.39 2.04
N CYS A 51 -18.36 -3.01 0.86
CA CYS A 51 -18.32 -2.29 -0.42
C CYS A 51 -19.54 -1.39 -0.61
N GLU A 52 -20.73 -1.86 -0.23
CA GLU A 52 -21.99 -1.10 -0.30
C GLU A 52 -22.01 0.09 0.65
N ILE A 53 -21.61 -0.09 1.91
CA ILE A 53 -21.57 0.98 2.92
C ILE A 53 -20.54 2.04 2.54
N ASN A 54 -19.37 1.61 2.07
CA ASN A 54 -18.26 2.51 1.86
C ASN A 54 -18.27 3.18 0.49
N HIS A 55 -19.06 2.71 -0.48
CA HIS A 55 -19.05 3.21 -1.86
C HIS A 55 -17.65 3.19 -2.46
N VAL A 56 -16.99 2.04 -2.32
CA VAL A 56 -15.61 1.85 -2.78
C VAL A 56 -15.51 1.74 -4.29
N ILE A 57 -14.37 2.16 -4.83
CA ILE A 57 -14.01 2.03 -6.24
C ILE A 57 -12.86 1.03 -6.35
N GLU A 58 -12.89 0.15 -7.33
CA GLU A 58 -11.77 -0.76 -7.57
C GLU A 58 -10.57 0.00 -8.16
N MET A 59 -9.38 -0.24 -7.61
CA MET A 59 -8.14 0.33 -8.14
C MET A 59 -7.89 -0.13 -9.58
N THR A 60 -7.55 0.80 -10.46
CA THR A 60 -7.16 0.46 -11.84
C THR A 60 -5.83 -0.29 -11.87
N GLU A 61 -5.55 -1.00 -12.96
CA GLU A 61 -4.30 -1.75 -13.12
C GLU A 61 -3.06 -0.85 -12.93
N GLU A 62 -3.10 0.39 -13.40
CA GLU A 62 -2.00 1.34 -13.23
C GLU A 62 -1.79 1.74 -11.76
N GLN A 63 -2.88 1.89 -11.00
CA GLN A 63 -2.81 2.20 -9.56
C GLN A 63 -2.24 1.02 -8.77
N GLN A 64 -2.65 -0.20 -9.12
CA GLN A 64 -2.12 -1.41 -8.51
C GLN A 64 -0.61 -1.54 -8.78
N ALA A 65 -0.17 -1.30 -10.02
CA ALA A 65 1.24 -1.34 -10.39
C ALA A 65 2.07 -0.26 -9.67
N ALA A 66 1.52 0.95 -9.49
CA ALA A 66 2.17 2.02 -8.73
C ALA A 66 2.34 1.63 -7.24
N ASN A 67 1.31 1.03 -6.65
CA ASN A 67 1.35 0.54 -5.27
C ASN A 67 2.40 -0.56 -5.10
N ASP A 68 2.50 -1.50 -6.02
CA ASP A 68 3.51 -2.58 -5.99
C ASP A 68 4.93 -2.02 -6.12
N ALA A 69 5.14 -1.03 -6.99
CA ALA A 69 6.43 -0.35 -7.13
C ALA A 69 6.83 0.37 -5.83
N GLN A 70 5.87 1.03 -5.19
CA GLN A 70 6.08 1.70 -3.92
C GLN A 70 6.38 0.69 -2.80
N GLU A 71 5.63 -0.40 -2.69
CA GLU A 71 5.88 -1.45 -1.70
C GLU A 71 7.29 -2.04 -1.88
N ASN A 72 7.71 -2.33 -3.12
CA ASN A 72 9.06 -2.80 -3.41
C ASN A 72 10.13 -1.79 -2.96
N LYS A 73 9.89 -0.48 -3.15
CA LYS A 73 10.77 0.57 -2.65
C LYS A 73 10.90 0.56 -1.12
N TRP A 74 9.81 0.37 -0.39
CA TRP A 74 9.85 0.33 1.09
C TRP A 74 10.37 -1.01 1.63
N ARG A 75 10.14 -2.11 0.91
CA ARG A 75 10.53 -3.47 1.31
C ARG A 75 12.00 -3.75 1.09
N TYR A 76 12.58 -3.26 0.00
CA TYR A 76 13.99 -3.48 -0.34
C TYR A 76 14.88 -2.25 -0.13
N GLY A 77 14.26 -1.09 0.12
CA GLY A 77 14.92 0.20 0.07
C GLY A 77 15.27 0.58 -1.37
N GLU A 78 14.90 1.78 -1.81
CA GLU A 78 15.79 2.47 -2.74
C GLU A 78 17.03 2.84 -1.94
N GLU A 79 17.98 1.91 -1.84
CA GLU A 79 19.36 2.30 -1.60
C GLU A 79 19.78 3.05 -2.88
N PRO A 80 19.93 4.38 -2.90
CA PRO A 80 20.82 4.97 -3.88
C PRO A 80 22.12 4.25 -3.65
N THR A 81 22.60 3.50 -4.64
CA THR A 81 23.83 2.71 -4.54
C THR A 81 25.00 3.62 -4.21
N LEU A 82 25.17 3.94 -2.93
CA LEU A 82 26.39 4.41 -2.32
C LEU A 82 27.08 3.16 -1.81
N VAL A 83 27.46 2.29 -2.74
CA VAL A 83 28.51 1.33 -2.45
C VAL A 83 29.76 2.17 -2.17
N SER A 84 29.96 2.37 -0.86
CA SER A 84 31.13 2.95 -0.22
C SER A 84 32.42 2.45 -0.86
N ASN A 85 32.96 3.27 -1.76
CA ASN A 85 34.17 3.00 -2.52
C ASN A 85 35.43 3.30 -1.68
N SER A 86 35.49 2.88 -0.40
CA SER A 86 36.67 3.01 0.47
C SER A 86 36.53 2.19 1.76
N ARG A 87 36.55 0.86 1.66
CA ARG A 87 37.11 0.00 2.71
C ARG A 87 38.27 -0.80 2.11
N LYS A 88 39.33 -0.08 1.78
CA LYS A 88 40.65 -0.67 1.54
C LYS A 88 41.60 0.14 2.43
N ASN A 89 42.28 -0.54 3.34
CA ASN A 89 43.19 -0.03 4.38
C ASN A 89 42.57 0.25 5.76
N LEU A 90 42.06 -0.79 6.43
CA LEU A 90 42.09 -0.84 7.89
C LEU A 90 42.36 -2.27 8.40
N ASP A 91 43.27 -2.97 7.74
CA ASP A 91 43.77 -4.31 8.13
C ASP A 91 45.29 -4.28 8.41
N GLN A 92 45.85 -3.12 8.78
CA GLN A 92 47.29 -2.99 8.94
C GLN A 92 47.68 -2.07 10.10
N ASP A 93 47.24 -2.39 11.32
CA ASP A 93 47.89 -1.88 12.54
C ASP A 93 47.78 -2.88 13.71
N ASP A 94 47.81 -4.17 13.41
CA ASP A 94 47.75 -5.25 14.42
C ASP A 94 48.90 -6.27 14.27
N GLN A 95 50.08 -5.81 13.82
CA GLN A 95 51.33 -6.59 13.93
C GLN A 95 52.56 -5.68 14.17
N ILE A 96 53.12 -5.84 15.38
CA ILE A 96 54.47 -5.47 15.89
C ILE A 96 54.65 -4.04 16.41
#